data_AF-A0A9N8H2F2-F1
#
_entry.id   AF-A0A9N8H2F2-F1
#
_cell.length_a   1.000
_cell.length_b   1.000
_cell.length_c   1.000
_cell.angle_alpha   90.00
_cell.angle_beta   90.00
_cell.angle_gamma   90.00
#
_symmetry.space_group_name_H-M   'P 1'
#
loop_
_entity.id
_entity.type
_entity.pdbx_description
1 polymer ?
#
loop_
_entity_poly.entity_id
_entity_poly.type
_entity_poly.pdbx_seq_one_letter_code
_entity_poly.pdbx_strand_id
1 'polypeptide(L)'
;MDVHGGARTCEEAAKGGHFDILKWAGANGCPWDEDTCAGAAQIGDLEMLQWLRENGCPWSRDTCEAAALNGHLEILKWARGKGCPWSAYTCSAAAGNGDLRMLQWLHENGCPWDADTCTYAAQNDHLEVLKWARENGCPWHEETYCNAEMNNQSEVMQWLRDNGCPGSHNDDEGH
;
A
#
# COMPACT_ATOMS: atom_id res chain seq x y z
N MET A 1 4.35 4.14 34.75
CA MET A 1 3.18 3.54 34.10
C MET A 1 3.41 3.69 32.62
N ASP A 2 3.53 2.57 31.92
CA ASP A 2 4.03 2.52 30.54
C ASP A 2 3.11 3.26 29.58
N VAL A 3 3.59 4.38 29.04
CA VAL A 3 2.93 5.12 27.96
C VAL A 3 2.87 4.34 26.64
N HIS A 4 3.63 3.24 26.53
CA HIS A 4 3.66 2.39 25.34
C HIS A 4 2.55 1.31 25.30
N GLY A 5 1.93 0.98 26.44
CA GLY A 5 0.88 -0.05 26.50
C GLY A 5 -0.50 0.45 26.03
N GLY A 6 -0.76 1.75 26.17
CA GLY A 6 -2.05 2.35 25.82
C GLY A 6 -2.26 2.49 24.32
N ALA A 7 -1.26 2.96 23.58
CA ALA A 7 -1.34 3.15 22.13
C ALA A 7 -1.66 1.85 21.39
N ARG A 8 -0.99 0.76 21.81
CA ARG A 8 -1.26 -0.58 21.30
C ARG A 8 -2.70 -1.06 21.54
N THR A 9 -3.34 -0.61 22.62
CA THR A 9 -4.74 -0.99 22.89
C THR A 9 -5.70 -0.32 21.90
N CYS A 10 -5.46 0.95 21.56
CA CYS A 10 -6.24 1.67 20.57
C CYS A 10 -5.98 1.15 19.14
N GLU A 11 -4.72 0.86 18.82
CA GLU A 11 -4.32 0.25 17.55
C GLU A 11 -5.04 -1.10 17.33
N GLU A 12 -4.98 -2.02 18.30
CA GLU A 12 -5.63 -3.33 18.19
C GLU A 12 -7.16 -3.20 18.13
N ALA A 13 -7.75 -2.26 18.87
CA ALA A 13 -9.18 -1.98 18.76
C ALA A 13 -9.56 -1.47 17.36
N ALA A 14 -8.73 -0.63 16.74
CA ALA A 14 -8.95 -0.14 15.38
C ALA A 14 -8.81 -1.27 14.35
N LYS A 15 -7.73 -2.06 14.42
CA LYS A 15 -7.52 -3.23 13.54
C LYS A 15 -8.58 -4.32 13.71
N GLY A 16 -9.17 -4.44 14.89
CA GLY A 16 -10.29 -5.35 15.17
C GLY A 16 -11.67 -4.81 14.77
N GLY A 17 -11.79 -3.57 14.29
CA GLY A 17 -13.07 -2.94 13.98
C GLY A 17 -13.93 -2.64 15.21
N HIS A 18 -13.33 -2.55 16.39
CA HIS A 18 -14.03 -2.38 17.66
C HIS A 18 -14.27 -0.90 17.97
N PHE A 19 -15.09 -0.22 17.15
CA PHE A 19 -15.26 1.23 17.22
C PHE A 19 -15.75 1.73 18.58
N ASP A 20 -16.70 1.03 19.21
CA ASP A 20 -17.22 1.42 20.53
C ASP A 20 -16.17 1.30 21.63
N ILE A 21 -15.32 0.27 21.54
CA ILE A 21 -14.19 0.08 22.47
C ILE A 21 -13.16 1.19 22.27
N LEU A 22 -12.89 1.57 21.03
CA LEU A 22 -11.97 2.66 20.69
C LEU A 22 -12.46 4.01 21.23
N LYS A 23 -13.75 4.32 21.05
CA LYS A 23 -14.39 5.51 21.64
C LYS A 23 -14.27 5.52 23.16
N TRP A 24 -14.55 4.38 23.80
CA TRP A 24 -14.42 4.24 25.25
C TRP A 24 -12.97 4.41 25.72
N ALA A 25 -12.00 3.81 25.03
CA ALA A 25 -10.58 3.91 25.37
C ALA A 25 -10.10 5.37 25.29
N GLY A 26 -10.45 6.08 24.20
CA GLY A 26 -10.13 7.51 24.05
C GLY A 26 -10.76 8.38 25.14
N ALA A 27 -12.03 8.14 25.48
CA ALA A 27 -12.72 8.86 26.56
C ALA A 27 -12.09 8.61 27.95
N ASN A 28 -11.41 7.48 28.14
CA ASN A 28 -10.69 7.15 29.37
C ASN A 28 -9.20 7.56 29.33
N GLY A 29 -8.78 8.35 28.33
CA GLY A 29 -7.42 8.88 28.23
C GLY A 29 -6.39 7.87 27.74
N CYS A 30 -6.83 6.80 27.07
CA CYS A 30 -5.92 5.90 26.38
C CYS A 30 -5.28 6.64 25.19
N PRO A 31 -3.93 6.73 25.12
CA PRO A 31 -3.28 7.39 24.01
C PRO A 31 -3.53 6.62 22.71
N TRP A 32 -3.57 7.36 21.60
CA TRP A 32 -3.56 6.85 20.23
C TRP A 32 -2.42 7.51 19.45
N ASP A 33 -1.99 6.85 18.39
CA ASP A 33 -0.90 7.25 17.50
C ASP A 33 -1.27 7.00 16.03
N GLU A 34 -0.29 7.15 15.15
CA GLU A 34 -0.46 7.05 13.70
C GLU A 34 -0.93 5.64 13.28
N ASP A 35 -0.52 4.60 14.03
CA ASP A 35 -0.89 3.21 13.80
C ASP A 35 -2.38 2.96 14.07
N THR A 36 -2.99 3.74 14.98
CA THR A 36 -4.43 3.67 15.22
C THR A 36 -5.23 4.10 13.99
N CYS A 37 -4.81 5.18 13.30
CA CYS A 37 -5.38 5.58 12.02
C CYS A 37 -5.10 4.57 10.91
N ALA A 38 -3.87 4.02 10.85
CA ALA A 38 -3.53 2.99 9.88
C ALA A 38 -4.37 1.73 10.04
N GLY A 39 -4.67 1.32 11.29
CA GLY A 39 -5.55 0.20 11.59
C GLY A 39 -6.99 0.40 11.08
N ALA A 40 -7.57 1.59 11.31
CA ALA A 40 -8.89 1.92 10.77
C ALA A 40 -8.90 1.93 9.23
N ALA A 41 -7.84 2.46 8.61
CA ALA A 41 -7.67 2.46 7.16
C ALA A 41 -7.49 1.06 6.58
N GLN A 42 -6.78 0.17 7.29
CA GLN A 42 -6.55 -1.22 6.91
C GLN A 42 -7.85 -2.03 6.79
N ILE A 43 -8.80 -1.81 7.70
CA ILE A 43 -10.07 -2.57 7.71
C ILE A 43 -11.16 -1.97 6.81
N GLY A 44 -10.91 -0.81 6.22
CA GLY A 44 -11.90 -0.15 5.37
C GLY A 44 -12.97 0.64 6.13
N ASP A 45 -12.74 0.97 7.41
CA ASP A 45 -13.69 1.72 8.23
C ASP A 45 -13.44 3.23 8.13
N LEU A 46 -14.08 3.85 7.14
CA LEU A 46 -14.01 5.29 6.92
C LEU A 46 -14.62 6.10 8.08
N GLU A 47 -15.66 5.58 8.74
CA GLU A 47 -16.33 6.29 9.84
C GLU A 47 -15.40 6.36 11.06
N MET A 48 -14.76 5.24 11.40
CA MET A 48 -13.78 5.18 12.46
C MET A 48 -12.59 6.11 12.19
N LEU A 49 -12.06 6.08 10.95
CA LEU A 49 -10.94 6.94 10.57
C LEU A 49 -11.29 8.43 10.63
N GLN A 50 -12.50 8.80 10.17
CA GLN A 50 -13.02 10.17 10.28
C GLN A 50 -13.06 10.62 11.73
N TRP A 51 -13.65 9.78 12.60
CA TRP A 51 -13.77 10.08 14.02
C TRP A 51 -12.40 10.23 14.70
N LEU A 52 -11.44 9.33 14.41
CA LEU A 52 -10.08 9.42 14.93
C LEU A 52 -9.42 10.75 14.55
N ARG A 53 -9.56 11.15 13.28
CA ARG A 53 -8.99 12.40 12.79
C ARG A 53 -9.63 13.64 13.41
N GLU A 54 -10.94 13.62 13.62
CA GLU A 54 -11.67 14.70 14.30
C GLU A 54 -11.27 14.83 15.78
N ASN A 55 -10.93 13.73 16.43
CA ASN A 55 -10.47 13.70 17.83
C ASN A 55 -8.95 13.92 17.98
N GLY A 56 -8.27 14.28 16.89
CA GLY A 56 -6.86 14.67 16.94
C GLY A 56 -5.87 13.52 16.88
N CYS A 57 -6.30 12.30 16.58
CA CYS A 57 -5.39 11.18 16.32
C CYS A 57 -4.46 11.52 15.15
N PRO A 58 -3.13 11.42 15.31
CA PRO A 58 -2.20 11.67 14.21
C PRO A 58 -2.35 10.58 13.13
N TRP A 59 -1.86 10.89 11.94
CA TRP A 59 -1.76 9.94 10.83
C TRP A 59 -0.40 10.08 10.15
N SER A 60 -0.05 9.07 9.37
CA SER A 60 1.21 9.01 8.62
C SER A 60 0.95 8.50 7.21
N ARG A 61 2.03 8.26 6.47
CA ARG A 61 1.97 7.62 5.15
C ARG A 61 1.36 6.23 5.23
N ASP A 62 1.56 5.55 6.37
CA ASP A 62 1.05 4.21 6.67
C ASP A 62 -0.48 4.15 6.60
N THR A 63 -1.18 5.26 6.88
CA THR A 63 -2.64 5.33 6.71
C THR A 63 -3.06 5.18 5.24
N CYS A 64 -2.36 5.86 4.32
CA CYS A 64 -2.60 5.71 2.88
C CYS A 64 -2.11 4.36 2.35
N GLU A 65 -0.97 3.88 2.84
CA GLU A 65 -0.38 2.60 2.45
C GLU A 65 -1.26 1.42 2.86
N ALA A 66 -1.79 1.43 4.10
CA ALA A 66 -2.73 0.43 4.58
C ALA A 66 -4.04 0.43 3.78
N ALA A 67 -4.59 1.61 3.47
CA ALA A 67 -5.76 1.71 2.61
C ALA A 67 -5.48 1.15 1.20
N ALA A 68 -4.28 1.41 0.66
CA ALA A 68 -3.89 0.94 -0.67
C ALA A 68 -3.73 -0.59 -0.73
N LEU A 69 -3.02 -1.15 0.25
CA LEU A 69 -2.77 -2.58 0.36
C LEU A 69 -4.06 -3.39 0.44
N ASN A 70 -5.11 -2.84 1.06
CA ASN A 70 -6.40 -3.52 1.27
C ASN A 70 -7.48 -3.09 0.25
N GLY A 71 -7.13 -2.32 -0.78
CA GLY A 71 -8.06 -1.94 -1.86
C GLY A 71 -9.12 -0.91 -1.47
N HIS A 72 -8.91 -0.13 -0.41
CA HIS A 72 -9.87 0.85 0.11
C HIS A 72 -9.73 2.23 -0.55
N LEU A 73 -10.05 2.31 -1.84
CA LEU A 73 -9.89 3.54 -2.64
C LEU A 73 -10.62 4.77 -2.07
N GLU A 74 -11.84 4.61 -1.54
CA GLU A 74 -12.60 5.74 -1.00
C GLU A 74 -11.98 6.32 0.28
N ILE A 75 -11.36 5.46 1.11
CA ILE A 75 -10.56 5.93 2.26
C ILE A 75 -9.35 6.68 1.77
N LEU A 76 -8.65 6.14 0.78
CA LEU A 76 -7.43 6.75 0.26
C LEU A 76 -7.72 8.15 -0.34
N LYS A 77 -8.80 8.28 -1.11
CA LYS A 77 -9.28 9.58 -1.63
C LYS A 77 -9.59 10.56 -0.51
N TRP A 78 -10.31 10.11 0.52
CA TRP A 78 -10.68 10.96 1.65
C TRP A 78 -9.44 11.41 2.43
N ALA A 79 -8.53 10.49 2.77
CA ALA A 79 -7.31 10.77 3.51
C ALA A 79 -6.43 11.76 2.74
N ARG A 80 -6.26 11.54 1.42
CA ARG A 80 -5.54 12.47 0.56
C ARG A 80 -6.19 13.85 0.52
N GLY A 81 -7.51 13.92 0.38
CA GLY A 81 -8.27 15.18 0.37
C GLY A 81 -8.13 15.99 1.66
N LYS A 82 -7.74 15.35 2.76
CA LYS A 82 -7.47 16.00 4.05
C LYS A 82 -5.97 16.25 4.32
N GLY A 83 -5.10 15.95 3.35
CA GLY A 83 -3.67 16.20 3.46
C GLY A 83 -2.86 15.10 4.15
N CYS A 84 -3.41 13.88 4.25
CA CYS A 84 -2.61 12.72 4.65
C CYS A 84 -1.46 12.51 3.65
N PRO A 85 -0.22 12.33 4.11
CA PRO A 85 0.91 12.06 3.23
C PRO A 85 0.80 10.65 2.65
N TRP A 86 1.47 10.43 1.52
CA TRP A 86 1.65 9.12 0.88
C TRP A 86 3.10 8.95 0.45
N SER A 87 3.47 7.77 -0.02
CA SER A 87 4.82 7.45 -0.49
C SER A 87 4.79 6.61 -1.76
N ALA A 88 5.96 6.31 -2.33
CA ALA A 88 6.07 5.38 -3.45
C ALA A 88 5.51 3.99 -3.10
N TYR A 89 5.61 3.60 -1.82
CA TYR A 89 5.04 2.36 -1.33
C TYR A 89 3.51 2.33 -1.43
N THR A 90 2.83 3.48 -1.42
CA THR A 90 1.38 3.51 -1.65
C THR A 90 1.03 3.02 -3.06
N CYS A 91 1.82 3.37 -4.08
CA CYS A 91 1.69 2.83 -5.43
C CYS A 91 2.07 1.35 -5.49
N SER A 92 3.18 0.96 -4.85
CA SER A 92 3.64 -0.44 -4.84
C SER A 92 2.65 -1.38 -4.14
N ALA A 93 1.99 -0.92 -3.07
CA ALA A 93 0.93 -1.66 -2.39
C ALA A 93 -0.31 -1.85 -3.27
N ALA A 94 -0.78 -0.78 -3.95
CA ALA A 94 -1.88 -0.89 -4.91
C ALA A 94 -1.54 -1.85 -6.06
N ALA A 95 -0.28 -1.80 -6.53
CA ALA A 95 0.20 -2.64 -7.61
C ALA A 95 0.31 -4.12 -7.22
N GLY A 96 0.84 -4.39 -6.02
CA GLY A 96 0.93 -5.74 -5.45
C GLY A 96 -0.42 -6.36 -5.07
N ASN A 97 -1.46 -5.54 -4.85
CA ASN A 97 -2.84 -6.01 -4.66
C ASN A 97 -3.60 -6.19 -6.00
N GLY A 98 -2.99 -5.83 -7.12
CA GLY A 98 -3.59 -5.97 -8.45
C GLY A 98 -4.66 -4.91 -8.77
N ASP A 99 -4.75 -3.85 -7.96
CA ASP A 99 -5.78 -2.81 -8.12
C ASP A 99 -5.33 -1.74 -9.13
N LEU A 100 -5.49 -2.07 -10.42
CA LEU A 100 -5.17 -1.15 -11.52
C LEU A 100 -5.90 0.19 -11.40
N ARG A 101 -7.17 0.19 -10.96
CA ARG A 101 -7.97 1.41 -10.84
C ARG A 101 -7.40 2.33 -9.76
N MET A 102 -6.97 1.77 -8.63
CA MET A 102 -6.32 2.53 -7.59
C MET A 102 -4.96 3.06 -8.04
N LEU A 103 -4.15 2.24 -8.70
CA LEU A 103 -2.84 2.68 -9.19
C LEU A 103 -2.97 3.82 -10.21
N GLN A 104 -3.94 3.73 -11.13
CA GLN A 104 -4.28 4.82 -12.05
C GLN A 104 -4.61 6.11 -11.31
N TRP A 105 -5.51 6.02 -10.33
CA TRP A 105 -5.90 7.19 -9.55
C TRP A 105 -4.71 7.79 -8.77
N LEU A 106 -3.86 6.96 -8.16
CA LEU A 106 -2.65 7.41 -7.46
C LEU A 106 -1.71 8.17 -8.39
N HIS A 107 -1.44 7.61 -9.57
CA HIS A 107 -0.57 8.23 -10.57
C HIS A 107 -1.12 9.57 -11.07
N GLU A 108 -2.40 9.61 -11.44
CA GLU A 108 -3.08 10.84 -11.91
C GLU A 108 -3.07 11.96 -10.87
N ASN A 109 -3.02 11.61 -9.58
CA ASN A 109 -3.01 12.57 -8.47
C ASN A 109 -1.58 12.87 -7.95
N GLY A 110 -0.55 12.42 -8.66
CA GLY A 110 0.85 12.75 -8.38
C GLY A 110 1.43 12.00 -7.18
N CYS A 111 0.92 10.80 -6.87
CA CYS A 111 1.62 9.90 -5.97
C CYS A 111 2.94 9.46 -6.64
N PRO A 112 4.08 9.57 -5.94
CA PRO A 112 5.33 9.03 -6.49
C PRO A 112 5.20 7.52 -6.66
N TRP A 113 5.99 6.97 -7.57
CA TRP A 113 6.21 5.55 -7.75
C TRP A 113 7.69 5.30 -8.04
N ASP A 114 8.13 4.07 -7.90
CA ASP A 114 9.48 3.61 -8.21
C ASP A 114 9.43 2.17 -8.74
N ALA A 115 10.60 1.54 -8.88
CA ALA A 115 10.69 0.22 -9.47
C ALA A 115 9.95 -0.86 -8.66
N ASP A 116 9.72 -0.64 -7.36
CA ASP A 116 8.97 -1.56 -6.52
C ASP A 116 7.52 -1.67 -6.99
N THR A 117 6.97 -0.64 -7.63
CA THR A 117 5.62 -0.71 -8.20
C THR A 117 5.52 -1.80 -9.28
N CYS A 118 6.52 -1.91 -10.16
CA CYS A 118 6.60 -3.00 -11.13
C CYS A 118 6.98 -4.34 -10.46
N THR A 119 7.92 -4.34 -9.52
CA THR A 119 8.36 -5.55 -8.80
C THR A 119 7.20 -6.23 -8.06
N TYR A 120 6.38 -5.48 -7.34
CA TYR A 120 5.25 -6.03 -6.58
C TYR A 120 4.12 -6.51 -7.48
N ALA A 121 3.81 -5.79 -8.57
CA ALA A 121 2.86 -6.26 -9.57
C ALA A 121 3.34 -7.58 -10.20
N ALA A 122 4.64 -7.68 -10.50
CA ALA A 122 5.21 -8.87 -11.10
C ALA A 122 5.25 -10.07 -10.13
N GLN A 123 5.65 -9.85 -8.89
CA GLN A 123 5.70 -10.86 -7.83
C GLN A 123 4.33 -11.47 -7.53
N ASN A 124 3.25 -10.68 -7.62
CA ASN A 124 1.88 -11.14 -7.35
C ASN A 124 1.10 -11.50 -8.62
N ASP A 125 1.79 -11.63 -9.76
CA ASP A 125 1.24 -12.04 -11.06
C ASP A 125 0.14 -11.13 -11.62
N HIS A 126 0.25 -9.82 -11.36
CA HIS A 126 -0.68 -8.80 -11.82
C HIS A 126 -0.25 -8.18 -13.16
N LEU A 127 -0.30 -8.98 -14.23
CA LEU A 127 0.17 -8.61 -15.56
C LEU A 127 -0.41 -7.29 -16.09
N GLU A 128 -1.71 -7.07 -15.96
CA GLU A 128 -2.36 -5.87 -16.49
C GLU A 128 -1.92 -4.60 -15.75
N VAL A 129 -1.65 -4.71 -14.44
CA VAL A 129 -1.07 -3.62 -13.64
C VAL A 129 0.36 -3.34 -14.09
N LEU A 130 1.17 -4.38 -14.25
CA LEU A 130 2.55 -4.28 -14.67
C LEU A 130 2.68 -3.63 -16.06
N LYS A 131 1.89 -4.08 -17.04
CA LYS A 131 1.83 -3.50 -18.39
C LYS A 131 1.53 -2.02 -18.33
N TRP A 132 0.44 -1.66 -17.65
CA TRP A 132 0.00 -0.28 -17.55
C TRP A 132 1.06 0.60 -16.85
N ALA A 133 1.67 0.13 -15.75
CA ALA A 133 2.71 0.88 -15.05
C ALA A 133 3.92 1.14 -15.97
N ARG A 134 4.36 0.13 -16.73
CA ARG A 134 5.48 0.25 -17.67
C ARG A 134 5.18 1.16 -18.85
N GLU A 135 3.98 1.06 -19.43
CA GLU A 135 3.52 1.94 -20.51
C GLU A 135 3.44 3.41 -20.08
N ASN A 136 3.21 3.67 -18.79
CA ASN A 136 3.18 5.01 -18.21
C ASN A 136 4.53 5.46 -17.61
N GLY A 137 5.61 4.71 -17.86
CA GLY A 137 6.97 5.13 -17.53
C GLY A 137 7.43 4.81 -16.10
N CYS A 138 6.71 3.97 -15.35
CA CYS A 138 7.21 3.43 -14.08
C CYS A 138 8.50 2.63 -14.34
N PRO A 139 9.61 2.86 -13.63
CA PRO A 139 10.84 2.09 -13.81
C PRO A 139 10.68 0.63 -13.36
N TRP A 140 11.64 -0.21 -13.73
CA TRP A 140 11.82 -1.59 -13.21
C TRP A 140 13.31 -1.86 -13.01
N HIS A 141 13.68 -2.92 -12.31
CA HIS A 141 15.07 -3.36 -12.17
C HIS A 141 15.17 -4.89 -12.20
N GLU A 142 16.38 -5.42 -12.04
CA GLU A 142 16.67 -6.86 -12.08
C GLU A 142 15.79 -7.66 -11.12
N GLU A 143 15.56 -7.18 -9.89
CA GLU A 143 14.70 -7.89 -8.94
C GLU A 143 13.23 -7.99 -9.39
N THR A 144 12.77 -7.17 -10.34
CA THR A 144 11.42 -7.31 -10.92
C THR A 144 11.27 -8.67 -11.60
N TYR A 145 12.32 -9.16 -12.27
CA TYR A 145 12.33 -10.48 -12.88
C TYR A 145 12.51 -11.58 -11.82
N CYS A 146 13.52 -11.48 -10.96
CA CYS A 146 13.80 -12.49 -9.93
C CYS A 146 12.62 -12.70 -8.96
N ASN A 147 11.89 -11.64 -8.60
CA ASN A 147 10.73 -11.77 -7.70
C ASN A 147 9.51 -12.39 -8.42
N ALA A 148 9.39 -12.22 -9.72
CA ALA A 148 8.37 -12.91 -10.52
C ALA A 148 8.69 -14.41 -10.71
N GLU A 149 9.97 -14.82 -10.63
CA GLU A 149 10.38 -16.23 -10.73
C GLU A 149 9.81 -17.13 -9.63
N MET A 150 9.41 -16.55 -8.50
CA MET A 150 8.74 -17.30 -7.42
C MET A 150 7.46 -18.02 -7.92
N ASN A 151 6.88 -17.57 -9.03
CA ASN A 151 5.68 -18.15 -9.63
C ASN A 151 5.97 -19.05 -10.86
N ASN A 152 7.24 -19.21 -11.25
CA ASN A 152 7.87 -20.18 -12.19
C ASN A 152 7.26 -20.42 -13.59
N GLN A 153 6.01 -20.01 -13.89
CA GLN A 153 5.26 -20.35 -15.11
C GLN A 153 4.19 -19.30 -15.49
N SER A 154 4.33 -18.05 -15.07
CA SER A 154 3.27 -17.06 -15.26
C SER A 154 3.39 -16.24 -16.54
N GLU A 155 2.28 -15.67 -17.01
CA GLU A 155 2.25 -14.78 -18.17
C GLU A 155 3.12 -13.53 -17.95
N VAL A 156 3.24 -13.07 -16.70
CA VAL A 156 4.17 -12.00 -16.30
C VAL A 156 5.60 -12.33 -16.68
N MET A 157 6.08 -13.55 -16.38
CA MET A 157 7.46 -13.95 -16.69
C MET A 157 7.75 -13.91 -18.18
N GLN A 158 6.79 -14.40 -18.99
CA GLN A 158 6.93 -14.35 -20.44
C GLN A 158 6.94 -12.91 -20.94
N TRP A 159 6.03 -12.09 -20.44
CA TRP A 159 5.96 -10.69 -20.81
C TRP A 159 7.21 -9.89 -20.42
N LEU A 160 7.79 -10.14 -19.23
CA LEU A 160 9.03 -9.51 -18.78
C LEU A 160 10.22 -9.88 -19.68
N ARG A 161 10.33 -11.15 -20.10
CA ARG A 161 11.34 -11.58 -21.09
C ARG A 161 11.17 -10.86 -22.43
N ASP A 162 9.95 -10.86 -22.94
CA ASP A 162 9.65 -10.29 -24.26
C ASP A 162 9.84 -8.76 -24.31
N ASN A 163 9.79 -8.09 -23.16
CA ASN A 163 9.98 -6.64 -23.04
C ASN A 163 11.34 -6.24 -22.45
N GLY A 164 12.30 -7.17 -22.36
CA GLY A 164 13.69 -6.87 -21.99
C GLY A 164 13.86 -6.41 -20.55
N CYS A 165 13.10 -6.97 -19.61
CA CYS A 165 13.36 -6.75 -18.19
C CYS A 165 14.79 -7.22 -17.84
N PRO A 166 15.60 -6.42 -17.10
CA PRO A 166 16.91 -6.87 -16.63
C PRO A 166 16.79 -8.17 -15.81
N GLY A 167 17.80 -9.04 -15.91
CA GLY A 167 17.81 -10.37 -15.28
C GLY A 167 17.04 -11.46 -16.05
N SER A 168 16.33 -11.10 -17.13
CA SER A 168 15.54 -12.06 -17.91
C SER A 168 16.34 -12.93 -18.91
N HIS A 169 17.61 -12.56 -19.12
CA HIS A 169 18.60 -13.34 -19.84
C HIS A 169 19.73 -13.68 -18.86
N ASN A 170 20.06 -14.97 -18.71
CA ASN A 170 21.31 -15.34 -18.06
C ASN A 170 22.44 -14.76 -18.92
N ASP A 171 23.26 -13.88 -18.35
CA ASP A 171 24.51 -13.43 -18.97
C ASP A 171 25.52 -14.61 -19.01
N ASP A 172 25.21 -15.63 -19.82
CA ASP A 172 26.10 -16.74 -20.20
C ASP A 172 26.68 -16.52 -21.62
N GLU A 173 26.82 -15.26 -22.05
CA GLU A 173 27.66 -14.89 -23.20
C GLU A 173 28.77 -13.93 -22.77
N GLY A 174 29.70 -14.44 -21.95
CA GLY A 174 30.87 -13.72 -21.46
C GLY A 174 32.10 -14.61 -21.29
N HIS A 175 32.84 -14.78 -22.39
CA HIS A 175 34.22 -15.29 -22.56
C HIS A 175 34.47 -16.80 -22.71
#